data_AF-J2HFR6-F1
#
_entry.id   AF-J2HFR6-F1
#
_cell.length_a   1.000
_cell.length_b   1.000
_cell.length_c   1.000
_cell.angle_alpha   90.00
_cell.angle_beta   90.00
_cell.angle_gamma   90.00
#
_symmetry.space_group_name_H-M   'P 1'
#
loop_
_entity.id
_entity.type
_entity.pdbx_description
1 polymer ?
#
loop_
_entity_poly.entity_id
_entity_poly.type
_entity_poly.pdbx_seq_one_letter_code
_entity_poly.pdbx_strand_id
1 'polypeptide(L)'
;MNPIPLGWCLAGAAGTALLGAFGGWTVSDWRHDSKALDALADATKAANDSAAHMRAQGDLYEKDRQDDQSQSTVRESRINTIYHDIGIPADCAVLDAAGSVLYDAIGAANARRTGESASGLPSGGSEAVPVP
;
A
#
# COMPACT_ATOMS: atom_id res chain seq x y z
N MET A 1 75.95 -38.54 -6.79
CA MET A 1 74.61 -37.92 -6.71
C MET A 1 73.71 -38.90 -5.99
N ASN A 2 73.34 -38.64 -4.73
CA ASN A 2 72.44 -39.53 -4.00
C ASN A 2 71.02 -39.39 -4.57
N PRO A 3 70.36 -40.50 -4.96
CA PRO A 3 69.00 -40.42 -5.47
C PRO A 3 68.08 -39.95 -4.34
N ILE A 4 67.26 -38.93 -4.63
CA ILE A 4 66.24 -38.45 -3.69
C ILE A 4 65.29 -39.62 -3.45
N PRO A 5 65.07 -40.03 -2.19
CA PRO A 5 64.20 -41.15 -1.88
C PRO A 5 62.79 -40.85 -2.39
N LEU A 6 62.25 -41.75 -3.23
CA LEU A 6 60.97 -41.59 -3.92
C LEU A 6 59.82 -41.20 -2.96
N GLY A 7 59.89 -41.65 -1.71
CA GLY A 7 58.92 -41.32 -0.66
C GLY A 7 58.88 -39.84 -0.28
N TRP A 8 60.00 -39.12 -0.35
CA TRP A 8 60.02 -37.67 -0.07
C TRP A 8 59.37 -36.87 -1.20
N CYS A 9 59.56 -37.28 -2.45
CA CYS A 9 58.87 -36.66 -3.59
C CYS A 9 57.36 -36.91 -3.53
N LEU A 10 56.93 -38.14 -3.21
CA LEU A 10 55.51 -38.47 -3.07
C LEU A 10 54.85 -37.75 -1.89
N ALA A 11 55.53 -37.65 -0.75
CA ALA A 11 55.00 -36.92 0.41
C ALA A 11 54.87 -35.42 0.14
N GLY A 12 55.86 -34.81 -0.54
CA GLY A 12 55.79 -33.40 -0.95
C GLY A 12 54.67 -33.12 -1.97
N ALA A 13 54.50 -34.02 -2.94
CA ALA A 13 53.41 -33.93 -3.92
C ALA A 13 52.03 -34.10 -3.26
N ALA A 14 51.89 -35.03 -2.31
CA ALA A 14 50.65 -35.23 -1.57
C ALA A 14 50.31 -34.01 -0.68
N GLY A 15 51.30 -33.43 0.01
CA GLY A 15 51.10 -32.25 0.84
C GLY A 15 50.66 -31.01 0.05
N THR A 16 51.26 -30.78 -1.11
CA THR A 16 50.88 -29.67 -2.00
C THR A 16 49.51 -29.88 -2.65
N ALA A 17 49.16 -31.11 -3.01
CA ALA A 17 47.83 -31.44 -3.53
C ALA A 17 46.73 -31.20 -2.48
N LEU A 18 46.97 -31.58 -1.21
CA LEU A 18 46.02 -31.34 -0.12
C LEU A 18 45.85 -29.84 0.16
N LEU A 19 46.95 -29.08 0.24
CA LEU A 19 46.87 -27.64 0.45
C LEU A 19 46.18 -26.91 -0.71
N GLY A 20 46.43 -27.33 -1.95
CA GLY A 20 45.76 -26.79 -3.13
C GLY A 20 44.27 -27.13 -3.16
N ALA A 21 43.89 -28.36 -2.77
CA ALA A 21 42.49 -28.79 -2.74
C ALA A 21 41.69 -28.06 -1.66
N PHE A 22 42.20 -28.00 -0.42
CA PHE A 22 41.51 -27.32 0.69
C PHE A 22 41.55 -25.80 0.56
N GLY A 23 42.69 -25.24 0.16
CA GLY A 23 42.83 -23.79 -0.06
C GLY A 23 42.03 -23.29 -1.26
N GLY A 24 42.03 -24.04 -2.36
CA GLY A 24 41.26 -23.70 -3.56
C GLY A 24 39.74 -23.79 -3.34
N TRP A 25 39.29 -24.82 -2.62
CA TRP A 25 37.86 -25.01 -2.35
C TRP A 25 37.29 -23.92 -1.45
N THR A 26 37.99 -23.58 -0.36
CA THR A 26 37.54 -22.51 0.55
C THR A 26 37.52 -21.15 -0.14
N VAL A 27 38.56 -20.76 -0.87
CA VAL A 27 38.58 -19.47 -1.58
C VAL A 27 37.47 -19.37 -2.64
N SER A 28 37.17 -20.48 -3.33
CA SER A 28 36.05 -20.53 -4.26
C SER A 28 34.71 -20.33 -3.55
N ASP A 29 34.54 -20.97 -2.38
CA ASP A 29 33.33 -20.86 -1.56
C ASP A 29 33.09 -19.42 -1.07
N TRP A 30 34.11 -18.79 -0.49
CA TRP A 30 34.08 -17.37 -0.08
C TRP A 30 33.71 -16.43 -1.24
N ARG A 31 34.21 -16.72 -2.45
CA ARG A 31 33.89 -15.91 -3.64
C ARG A 31 32.46 -16.10 -4.10
N HIS A 32 31.90 -17.30 -3.96
CA HIS A 32 30.49 -17.55 -4.26
C HIS A 32 29.57 -16.89 -3.24
N ASP A 33 29.91 -16.98 -1.95
CA ASP A 33 29.13 -16.36 -0.87
C ASP A 33 29.13 -14.83 -0.96
N SER A 34 30.29 -14.23 -1.27
CA SER A 34 30.39 -12.78 -1.50
C SER A 34 29.49 -12.30 -2.66
N LYS A 35 29.45 -13.06 -3.77
CA LYS A 35 28.58 -12.73 -4.90
C LYS A 35 27.10 -12.89 -4.56
N ALA A 36 26.75 -13.87 -3.73
CA ALA A 36 25.39 -14.06 -3.26
C ALA A 36 24.95 -12.88 -2.36
N LEU A 37 25.84 -12.42 -1.48
CA LEU A 37 25.60 -11.25 -0.64
C LEU A 37 25.45 -9.97 -1.46
N ASP A 38 26.31 -9.74 -2.46
CA ASP A 38 26.19 -8.58 -3.35
C ASP A 38 24.85 -8.58 -4.10
N ALA A 39 24.45 -9.74 -4.65
CA ALA A 39 23.16 -9.86 -5.33
C ALA A 39 21.97 -9.61 -4.38
N LEU A 40 22.08 -10.04 -3.12
CA LEU A 40 21.05 -9.80 -2.11
C LEU A 40 21.01 -8.33 -1.66
N ALA A 41 22.17 -7.69 -1.56
CA ALA A 41 22.29 -6.26 -1.27
C ALA A 41 21.65 -5.41 -2.39
N ASP A 42 21.90 -5.76 -3.65
CA ASP A 42 21.28 -5.08 -4.80
C ASP A 42 19.76 -5.28 -4.83
N ALA A 43 19.29 -6.51 -4.60
CA ALA A 43 17.86 -6.81 -4.55
C ALA A 43 17.14 -6.09 -3.40
N THR A 44 17.75 -6.05 -2.21
CA THR A 44 17.19 -5.34 -1.05
C THR A 44 17.20 -3.83 -1.25
N LYS A 45 18.23 -3.29 -1.89
CA LYS A 45 18.27 -1.86 -2.26
C LYS A 45 17.14 -1.51 -3.23
N ALA A 46 16.95 -2.28 -4.30
CA ALA A 46 15.86 -2.05 -5.25
C ALA A 46 14.48 -2.14 -4.58
N ALA A 47 14.28 -3.12 -3.68
CA ALA A 47 13.05 -3.24 -2.90
C ALA A 47 12.85 -2.02 -1.97
N ASN A 48 13.89 -1.56 -1.29
CA ASN A 48 13.80 -0.39 -0.42
C ASN A 48 13.51 0.90 -1.21
N ASP A 49 14.14 1.09 -2.36
CA ASP A 49 13.93 2.26 -3.22
C ASP A 49 12.48 2.31 -3.74
N SER A 50 11.94 1.17 -4.18
CA SER A 50 10.54 1.08 -4.61
C SER A 50 9.57 1.35 -3.45
N ALA A 51 9.84 0.79 -2.27
CA ALA A 51 9.03 1.04 -1.08
C ALA A 51 9.10 2.50 -0.61
N ALA A 52 10.27 3.15 -0.73
CA ALA A 52 10.44 4.57 -0.43
C ALA A 52 9.62 5.43 -1.40
N HIS A 53 9.60 5.10 -2.70
CA HIS A 53 8.79 5.83 -3.67
C HIS A 53 7.29 5.71 -3.38
N MET A 54 6.81 4.50 -3.06
CA MET A 54 5.41 4.28 -2.69
C MET A 54 5.02 5.04 -1.42
N ARG A 55 5.89 5.04 -0.40
CA ARG A 55 5.65 5.83 0.84
C ARG A 55 5.57 7.32 0.55
N ALA A 56 6.48 7.86 -0.26
CA ALA A 56 6.45 9.27 -0.62
C ALA A 56 5.16 9.68 -1.35
N GLN A 57 4.65 8.84 -2.25
CA GLN A 57 3.36 9.06 -2.90
C GLN A 57 2.19 8.96 -1.91
N GLY A 58 2.23 7.99 -0.99
CA GLY A 58 1.24 7.85 0.07
C GLY A 58 1.19 9.05 1.02
N ASP A 59 2.36 9.56 1.44
CA ASP A 59 2.46 10.73 2.31
C ASP A 59 1.89 11.99 1.64
N LEU A 60 2.12 12.17 0.34
CA LEU A 60 1.53 13.27 -0.43
C LEU A 60 0.00 13.16 -0.50
N TYR A 61 -0.51 11.96 -0.81
CA TYR A 61 -1.96 11.72 -0.84
C TYR A 61 -2.61 11.98 0.53
N GLU A 62 -2.00 11.50 1.60
CA GLU A 62 -2.56 11.67 2.94
C GLU A 62 -2.54 13.15 3.37
N LYS A 63 -1.49 13.89 2.98
CA LYS A 63 -1.43 15.33 3.19
C LYS A 63 -2.55 16.05 2.42
N ASP A 64 -2.73 15.78 1.14
CA ASP A 64 -3.78 16.40 0.32
C ASP A 64 -5.17 16.07 0.88
N ARG A 65 -5.39 14.81 1.31
CA ARG A 65 -6.63 14.37 1.95
C ARG A 65 -6.92 15.15 3.24
N GLN A 66 -5.93 15.38 4.08
CA GLN A 66 -6.08 16.15 5.32
C GLN A 66 -6.38 17.63 5.02
N ASP A 67 -5.68 18.22 4.04
CA ASP A 67 -5.90 19.60 3.61
C ASP A 67 -7.34 19.77 3.05
N ASP A 68 -7.82 18.84 2.24
CA ASP A 68 -9.20 18.83 1.72
C ASP A 68 -10.26 18.68 2.82
N GLN A 69 -10.02 17.79 3.80
CA GLN A 69 -10.93 17.59 4.92
C GLN A 69 -11.03 18.87 5.79
N SER A 70 -9.92 19.57 5.98
CA SER A 70 -9.90 20.85 6.70
C SER A 70 -10.72 21.92 5.97
N GLN A 71 -10.56 22.04 4.64
CA GLN A 71 -11.30 23.01 3.82
C GLN A 71 -12.79 22.68 3.76
N SER A 72 -13.15 21.40 3.64
CA SER A 72 -14.55 20.96 3.67
C SER A 72 -15.23 21.37 4.98
N THR A 73 -14.57 21.13 6.11
CA THR A 73 -15.10 21.47 7.44
C THR A 73 -15.30 22.99 7.59
N VAL A 74 -14.35 23.79 7.11
CA VAL A 74 -14.46 25.26 7.14
C VAL A 74 -15.61 25.75 6.25
N ARG A 75 -15.79 25.17 5.05
CA ARG A 75 -16.88 25.53 4.14
C ARG A 75 -18.25 25.18 4.74
N GLU A 76 -18.39 23.99 5.30
CA GLU A 76 -19.64 23.54 5.92
C GLU A 76 -20.02 24.41 7.12
N SER A 77 -19.05 24.69 8.00
CA SER A 77 -19.24 25.60 9.14
C SER A 77 -19.68 27.00 8.69
N ARG A 78 -19.07 27.53 7.63
CA ARG A 78 -19.43 28.85 7.09
C ARG A 78 -20.83 28.88 6.48
N ILE A 79 -21.21 27.84 5.73
CA ILE A 79 -22.56 27.73 5.15
C ILE A 79 -23.60 27.64 6.27
N ASN A 80 -23.37 26.78 7.25
CA ASN A 80 -24.26 26.67 8.41
C ASN A 80 -24.41 28.04 9.10
N THR A 81 -23.30 28.71 9.41
CA THR A 81 -23.31 30.03 10.07
C THR A 81 -24.10 31.09 9.26
N ILE A 82 -23.97 31.12 7.93
CA ILE A 82 -24.64 32.12 7.10
C ILE A 82 -26.15 31.85 6.98
N TYR A 83 -26.54 30.57 6.90
CA TYR A 83 -27.91 30.18 6.57
C TYR A 83 -28.72 29.65 7.76
N HIS A 84 -28.12 29.52 8.96
CA HIS A 84 -28.78 28.97 10.15
C HIS A 84 -30.05 29.72 10.54
N ASP A 85 -30.02 31.05 10.47
CA ASP A 85 -31.11 31.91 10.96
C ASP A 85 -32.08 32.36 9.86
N ILE A 86 -31.92 31.85 8.63
CA ILE A 86 -32.78 32.22 7.51
C ILE A 86 -34.01 31.30 7.51
N GLY A 87 -35.17 31.86 7.85
CA GLY A 87 -36.44 31.15 7.76
C GLY A 87 -36.76 30.79 6.31
N ILE A 88 -36.85 29.49 6.02
CA ILE A 88 -37.22 28.98 4.70
C ILE A 88 -38.73 29.20 4.51
N PRO A 89 -39.17 29.89 3.45
CA PRO A 89 -40.58 30.10 3.20
C PRO A 89 -41.26 28.76 2.85
N ALA A 90 -42.52 28.60 3.25
CA ALA A 90 -43.22 27.31 3.25
C ALA A 90 -43.45 26.72 1.84
N ASP A 91 -43.39 27.54 0.81
CA ASP A 91 -43.40 27.15 -0.61
C ASP A 91 -42.11 26.46 -1.06
N CYS A 92 -41.00 26.72 -0.38
CA CYS A 92 -39.70 26.08 -0.58
C CYS A 92 -39.42 24.95 0.42
N ALA A 93 -40.35 24.65 1.33
CA ALA A 93 -40.19 23.59 2.31
C ALA A 93 -40.18 22.22 1.59
N VAL A 94 -39.21 21.38 1.96
CA VAL A 94 -39.13 20.01 1.44
C VAL A 94 -40.42 19.27 1.80
N LEU A 95 -41.10 18.70 0.79
CA LEU A 95 -42.24 17.81 1.03
C LEU A 95 -41.79 16.64 1.92
N ASP A 96 -42.62 16.27 2.89
CA ASP A 96 -42.29 15.25 3.90
C ASP A 96 -41.79 13.92 3.29
N ALA A 97 -42.40 13.49 2.18
CA ALA A 97 -41.99 12.30 1.42
C ALA A 97 -40.62 12.45 0.72
N ALA A 98 -40.24 13.66 0.30
CA ALA A 98 -38.90 13.93 -0.22
C ALA A 98 -37.87 14.02 0.92
N GLY A 99 -38.30 14.50 2.09
CA GLY A 99 -37.47 14.54 3.30
C GLY A 99 -37.06 13.15 3.76
N SER A 100 -37.99 12.19 3.82
CA SER A 100 -37.69 10.81 4.23
C SER A 100 -36.69 10.12 3.29
N VAL A 101 -36.84 10.29 1.97
CA VAL A 101 -35.88 9.78 0.97
C VAL A 101 -34.51 10.41 1.15
N LEU A 102 -34.45 11.71 1.44
CA LEU A 102 -33.18 12.40 1.69
C LEU A 102 -32.51 11.89 2.97
N TYR A 103 -33.26 11.71 4.06
CA TYR A 103 -32.73 11.17 5.31
C TYR A 103 -32.22 9.73 5.18
N ASP A 104 -32.93 8.87 4.45
CA ASP A 104 -32.47 7.51 4.15
C ASP A 104 -31.20 7.52 3.29
N ALA A 105 -31.13 8.41 2.29
CA ALA A 105 -29.94 8.57 1.46
C ALA A 105 -28.74 9.07 2.27
N ILE A 106 -28.94 10.01 3.21
CA ILE A 106 -27.91 10.49 4.15
C ILE A 106 -27.45 9.33 5.04
N GLY A 107 -28.38 8.55 5.60
CA GLY A 107 -28.06 7.38 6.42
C GLY A 107 -27.25 6.34 5.66
N ALA A 108 -27.65 6.01 4.43
CA ALA A 108 -26.95 5.06 3.57
C ALA A 108 -25.55 5.56 3.16
N ALA A 109 -25.40 6.86 2.89
CA ALA A 109 -24.11 7.47 2.58
C ALA A 109 -23.16 7.45 3.79
N ASN A 110 -23.68 7.73 4.99
CA ASN A 110 -22.90 7.67 6.22
C ASN A 110 -22.48 6.23 6.56
N ALA A 111 -23.37 5.25 6.40
CA ALA A 111 -23.05 3.83 6.60
C ALA A 111 -21.95 3.36 5.63
N ARG A 112 -22.01 3.75 4.35
CA ARG A 112 -20.94 3.45 3.37
C ARG A 112 -19.60 4.06 3.76
N ARG A 113 -19.62 5.27 4.35
CA ARG A 113 -18.41 5.96 4.83
C ARG A 113 -17.79 5.26 6.05
N THR A 114 -18.60 4.65 6.91
CA THR A 114 -18.14 3.89 8.10
C THR A 114 -17.83 2.42 7.80
N GLY A 115 -18.08 1.95 6.57
CA GLY A 115 -17.86 0.55 6.17
C GLY A 115 -19.01 -0.38 6.54
N GLU A 116 -20.14 0.16 6.99
CA GLU A 116 -21.35 -0.60 7.28
C GLU A 116 -22.18 -0.81 6.00
N SER A 117 -22.71 -2.02 5.82
CA SER A 117 -23.57 -2.35 4.69
C SER A 117 -24.90 -1.63 4.86
N ALA A 118 -25.19 -0.65 3.99
CA ALA A 118 -26.47 0.04 3.99
C ALA A 118 -27.61 -0.93 3.64
N SER A 119 -28.66 -0.96 4.47
CA SER A 119 -29.90 -1.66 4.15
C SER A 119 -30.45 -1.15 2.81
N GLY A 120 -30.68 -2.08 1.88
CA GLY A 120 -31.07 -1.79 0.51
C GLY A 120 -32.33 -0.94 0.43
N LEU A 121 -32.36 -0.03 -0.55
CA LEU A 121 -33.53 0.76 -0.91
C LEU A 121 -34.79 -0.13 -0.98
N PRO A 122 -35.93 0.27 -0.38
CA PRO A 122 -37.18 -0.42 -0.63
C PRO A 122 -37.52 -0.28 -2.12
N SER A 123 -37.66 -1.42 -2.80
CA SER A 123 -38.13 -1.50 -4.18
C SER A 123 -39.62 -1.17 -4.23
N GLY A 124 -39.94 0.12 -4.15
CA GLY A 124 -41.30 0.63 -4.31
C GLY A 124 -41.68 0.68 -5.79
N GLY A 125 -42.49 -0.29 -6.20
CA GLY A 125 -43.37 -0.37 -7.38
C GLY A 125 -43.19 0.67 -8.49
N SER A 126 -42.66 0.20 -9.62
CA SER A 126 -42.90 0.83 -10.92
C SER A 126 -44.37 0.64 -11.28
N GLU A 127 -45.23 1.60 -10.93
CA GLU A 127 -46.57 1.68 -11.48
C GLU A 127 -46.50 2.56 -12.74
N ALA A 128 -46.57 1.90 -13.89
CA ALA A 128 -46.55 2.54 -15.20
C ALA A 128 -47.77 3.46 -15.35
N VAL A 129 -47.53 4.76 -15.50
CA VAL A 129 -48.55 5.72 -15.90
C VAL A 129 -48.97 5.43 -17.35
N PRO A 130 -50.25 5.13 -17.64
CA PRO A 130 -50.71 5.01 -19.01
C PRO A 130 -50.81 6.42 -19.62
N VAL A 131 -50.11 6.63 -20.73
CA VAL A 131 -50.17 7.87 -21.53
C VAL A 131 -51.35 7.75 -22.52
N PRO A 132 -52.17 8.81 -22.72
CA PRO A 132 -53.27 8.81 -23.70
C PRO A 132 -52.78 8.77 -25.15
#